data_AF-A0A7C4H4L5-F1
#
_entry.id   AF-A0A7C4H4L5-F1
#
_cell.length_a   1.000
_cell.length_b   1.000
_cell.length_c   1.000
_cell.angle_alpha   90.00
_cell.angle_beta   90.00
_cell.angle_gamma   90.00
#
_symmetry.space_group_name_H-M   'P 1'
#
loop_
_entity.id
_entity.type
_entity.pdbx_description
1 polymer ?
#
loop_
_entity_poly.entity_id
_entity_poly.type
_entity_poly.pdbx_seq_one_letter_code
_entity_poly.pdbx_strand_id
1 'polypeptide(L)'
;MCSTTHIKDLYNVIRFSESLVNSRDTRMKKQKISAIIFDIDGTIVLLPIDWNSILIKIKSLSPVSTKTFLGFISRYYGSNEFRYIHKYLEIVENSAIDAMTILDNADELLKKICKYIPIGFVTMQSRSAAEKIVYRMELYNCDKFLGVLASREDASNRVEQLAKAIRSIDINPNEVLFIGDKILDGIAAIVSKMNGIVILRNPRTFRISDTDYIDEDLEAVGIPIATNLAEALAIAKDIYDLPIDISIS
;
A
#
# COMPACT_ATOMS: atom_id res chain seq x y z
N MET A 1 -32.19 -41.19 24.38
CA MET A 1 -32.96 -39.96 24.06
C MET A 1 -31.96 -38.92 23.58
N CYS A 2 -31.77 -38.80 22.27
CA CYS A 2 -30.84 -37.84 21.67
C CYS A 2 -31.56 -36.49 21.54
N SER A 3 -30.92 -35.46 22.08
CA SER A 3 -31.47 -34.12 22.30
C SER A 3 -32.00 -33.47 21.01
N THR A 4 -33.25 -33.01 21.06
CA THR A 4 -33.95 -32.19 20.05
C THR A 4 -33.33 -30.81 19.82
N THR A 5 -32.24 -30.47 20.51
CA THR A 5 -31.58 -29.15 20.41
C THR A 5 -30.80 -29.01 19.10
N HIS A 6 -30.12 -30.05 18.61
CA HIS A 6 -29.31 -29.96 17.39
C HIS A 6 -30.09 -29.76 16.09
N ILE A 7 -31.37 -30.18 16.05
CA ILE A 7 -32.22 -29.98 14.86
C ILE A 7 -32.69 -28.52 14.75
N LYS A 8 -32.87 -27.82 15.88
CA LYS A 8 -33.22 -26.39 15.88
C LYS A 8 -32.06 -25.51 15.40
N ASP A 9 -30.82 -25.89 15.72
CA ASP A 9 -29.63 -25.18 15.28
C ASP A 9 -29.42 -25.31 13.76
N LEU A 10 -29.65 -26.50 13.19
CA LEU A 10 -29.61 -26.70 11.74
C LEU A 10 -30.69 -25.90 11.00
N TYR A 11 -31.91 -25.84 11.54
CA TYR A 11 -33.00 -25.05 10.96
C TYR A 11 -32.72 -23.55 10.94
N ASN A 12 -32.00 -23.04 11.94
CA ASN A 12 -31.59 -21.63 12.00
C ASN A 12 -30.46 -21.30 11.02
N VAL A 13 -29.51 -22.23 10.81
CA VAL A 13 -28.46 -22.08 9.78
C VAL A 13 -29.06 -22.09 8.37
N ILE A 14 -30.03 -22.97 8.10
CA ILE A 14 -30.72 -23.03 6.81
C ILE A 14 -31.53 -21.74 6.56
N ARG A 15 -32.28 -21.23 7.54
CA ARG A 15 -32.98 -19.93 7.41
C ARG A 15 -32.04 -18.74 7.24
N PHE A 16 -30.86 -18.76 7.86
CA PHE A 16 -29.84 -17.72 7.64
C PHE A 16 -29.32 -17.77 6.20
N SER A 17 -29.12 -18.98 5.65
CA SER A 17 -28.73 -19.15 4.25
C SER A 17 -29.82 -18.74 3.26
N GLU A 18 -31.10 -19.02 3.54
CA GLU A 18 -32.24 -18.57 2.70
C GLU A 18 -32.44 -17.06 2.77
N SER A 19 -32.18 -16.43 3.92
CA SER A 19 -32.12 -14.97 4.08
C SER A 19 -31.00 -14.34 3.24
N LEU A 20 -29.85 -15.00 3.11
CA LEU A 20 -28.71 -14.55 2.28
C LEU A 20 -28.93 -14.80 0.79
N VAL A 21 -29.74 -15.81 0.43
CA VAL A 21 -30.10 -16.12 -0.96
C VAL A 21 -31.22 -15.19 -1.44
N ASN A 22 -32.17 -14.82 -0.58
CA ASN A 22 -33.25 -13.88 -0.90
C ASN A 22 -32.85 -12.39 -0.80
N SER A 23 -31.67 -12.06 -0.26
CA SER A 23 -31.12 -10.68 -0.28
C SER A 23 -30.29 -10.37 -1.54
N ARG A 24 -30.23 -11.29 -2.51
CA ARG A 24 -29.46 -11.14 -3.76
C ARG A 24 -30.04 -10.14 -4.76
N ASP A 25 -31.09 -9.43 -4.40
CA ASP A 25 -31.58 -8.24 -5.11
C ASP A 25 -31.43 -6.96 -4.25
N THR A 26 -30.26 -6.82 -3.65
CA THR A 26 -29.72 -5.52 -3.26
C THR A 26 -28.42 -5.36 -4.03
N ARG A 27 -28.33 -4.36 -4.91
CA ARG A 27 -27.02 -3.85 -5.32
C ARG A 27 -26.32 -3.44 -4.04
N MET A 28 -25.41 -4.29 -3.54
CA MET A 28 -24.56 -3.97 -2.38
C MET A 28 -23.99 -2.59 -2.64
N LYS A 29 -24.38 -1.61 -1.81
CA LYS A 29 -23.91 -0.24 -1.97
C LYS A 29 -22.40 -0.29 -1.78
N LYS A 30 -21.65 0.04 -2.84
CA LYS A 30 -20.19 0.05 -2.79
C LYS A 30 -19.74 0.98 -1.66
N GLN A 31 -18.69 0.58 -0.96
CA GLN A 31 -18.09 1.39 0.08
C GLN A 31 -17.46 2.63 -0.54
N LYS A 32 -17.73 3.81 0.03
CA LYS A 32 -17.20 5.08 -0.45
C LYS A 32 -15.72 5.21 -0.09
N ILE A 33 -14.93 5.68 -1.04
CA ILE A 33 -13.54 6.09 -0.82
C ILE A 33 -13.45 7.61 -0.91
N SER A 34 -12.90 8.22 0.14
CA SER A 34 -12.77 9.68 0.32
C SER A 34 -11.33 10.16 0.13
N ALA A 35 -10.33 9.27 0.15
CA ALA A 35 -8.93 9.58 -0.16
C ALA A 35 -8.16 8.36 -0.67
N ILE A 36 -7.08 8.60 -1.43
CA ILE A 36 -6.13 7.56 -1.83
C ILE A 36 -4.74 7.91 -1.31
N ILE A 37 -4.07 6.97 -0.66
CA ILE A 37 -2.67 7.09 -0.28
C ILE A 37 -1.87 6.12 -1.14
N PHE A 38 -0.76 6.59 -1.69
CA PHE A 38 0.13 5.77 -2.52
C PHE A 38 1.45 5.53 -1.81
N ASP A 39 1.99 4.34 -1.97
CA ASP A 39 3.42 4.15 -1.83
C ASP A 39 4.18 4.85 -2.99
N ILE A 40 5.49 5.07 -2.83
CA ILE A 40 6.31 5.75 -3.85
C ILE A 40 7.16 4.79 -4.71
N ASP A 41 8.19 4.14 -4.14
CA ASP A 41 9.11 3.27 -4.92
C ASP A 41 8.44 1.97 -5.32
N GLY A 42 8.60 1.54 -6.57
CA GLY A 42 7.93 0.35 -7.11
C GLY A 42 6.43 0.56 -7.40
N THR A 43 5.80 1.58 -6.82
CA THR A 43 4.39 1.90 -7.01
C THR A 43 4.20 2.94 -8.12
N ILE A 44 4.71 4.16 -7.94
CA ILE A 44 4.56 5.26 -8.92
C ILE A 44 5.86 5.61 -9.64
N VAL A 45 7.00 5.35 -9.01
CA VAL A 45 8.34 5.51 -9.61
C VAL A 45 9.22 4.32 -9.27
N LEU A 46 10.31 4.15 -9.99
CA LEU A 46 11.39 3.24 -9.63
C LEU A 46 12.71 4.01 -9.57
N LEU A 47 13.34 4.03 -8.40
CA LEU A 47 14.69 4.56 -8.26
C LEU A 47 15.74 3.49 -8.63
N PRO A 48 16.73 3.82 -9.48
CA PRO A 48 17.80 2.89 -9.84
C PRO A 48 18.85 2.76 -8.73
N ILE A 49 18.46 2.24 -7.57
CA ILE A 49 19.33 2.06 -6.41
C ILE A 49 20.03 0.70 -6.48
N ASP A 50 21.35 0.70 -6.30
CA ASP A 50 22.12 -0.52 -6.06
C ASP A 50 21.90 -1.03 -4.63
N TRP A 51 20.79 -1.74 -4.44
CA TRP A 51 20.44 -2.35 -3.15
C TRP A 51 21.49 -3.35 -2.65
N ASN A 52 22.28 -3.99 -3.52
CA ASN A 52 23.32 -4.91 -3.08
C ASN A 52 24.40 -4.16 -2.30
N SER A 53 24.85 -3.01 -2.82
CA SER A 53 25.79 -2.14 -2.12
C SER A 53 25.24 -1.64 -0.78
N ILE A 54 23.96 -1.25 -0.72
CA ILE A 54 23.31 -0.86 0.53
C ILE A 54 23.30 -2.01 1.55
N LEU A 55 22.94 -3.22 1.13
CA LEU A 55 22.90 -4.39 2.00
C LEU A 55 24.30 -4.80 2.49
N ILE A 56 25.34 -4.67 1.67
CA ILE A 56 26.74 -4.88 2.10
C ILE A 56 27.11 -3.88 3.20
N LYS A 57 26.75 -2.60 3.02
CA LYS A 57 26.99 -1.56 4.03
C LYS A 57 26.26 -1.89 5.35
N ILE A 58 24.99 -2.30 5.29
CA ILE A 58 24.21 -2.70 6.47
C ILE A 58 24.86 -3.89 7.19
N LYS A 59 25.26 -4.92 6.44
CA LYS A 59 25.94 -6.11 6.99
C LYS A 59 27.25 -5.76 7.69
N SER A 60 27.99 -4.76 7.20
CA SER A 60 29.24 -4.32 7.84
C SER A 60 29.04 -3.69 9.22
N LEU A 61 27.86 -3.11 9.48
CA LEU A 61 27.52 -2.47 10.76
C LEU A 61 26.81 -3.43 11.73
N SER A 62 26.11 -4.45 11.20
CA SER A 62 25.45 -5.47 11.99
C SER A 62 25.61 -6.85 11.34
N PRO A 63 26.76 -7.53 11.53
CA PRO A 63 27.01 -8.83 10.91
C PRO A 63 26.05 -9.93 11.36
N VAL A 64 25.40 -9.74 12.53
CA VAL A 64 24.78 -10.83 13.28
C VAL A 64 23.26 -10.89 13.11
N SER A 65 22.56 -9.86 12.59
CA SER A 65 21.10 -9.79 12.84
C SER A 65 20.16 -9.36 11.71
N THR A 66 20.59 -8.67 10.65
CA THR A 66 19.66 -8.16 9.63
C THR A 66 20.12 -8.42 8.20
N LYS A 67 19.40 -9.29 7.49
CA LYS A 67 19.66 -9.64 6.08
C LYS A 67 18.98 -8.69 5.09
N THR A 68 18.02 -7.90 5.55
CA THR A 68 17.17 -7.03 4.72
C THR A 68 17.15 -5.61 5.25
N PHE A 69 16.88 -4.65 4.37
CA PHE A 69 16.74 -3.24 4.74
C PHE A 69 15.61 -3.02 5.74
N LEU A 70 14.41 -3.56 5.48
CA LEU A 70 13.27 -3.40 6.40
C LEU A 70 13.54 -4.02 7.78
N GLY A 71 14.21 -5.17 7.82
CA GLY A 71 14.63 -5.78 9.09
C GLY A 71 15.64 -4.94 9.84
N PHE A 72 16.55 -4.26 9.13
CA PHE A 72 17.46 -3.27 9.71
C PHE A 72 16.71 -2.08 10.31
N ILE A 73 15.79 -1.45 9.58
CA ILE A 73 15.02 -0.32 10.08
C ILE A 73 14.24 -0.71 11.34
N SER A 74 13.52 -1.83 11.31
CA SER A 74 12.71 -2.29 12.45
C SER A 74 13.52 -2.47 13.75
N ARG A 75 14.78 -2.89 13.66
CA ARG A 75 15.62 -3.14 14.85
C ARG A 75 16.41 -1.92 15.32
N TYR A 76 16.86 -1.11 14.37
CA TYR A 76 17.82 -0.04 14.64
C TYR A 76 17.20 1.34 14.60
N TYR A 77 15.89 1.48 14.38
CA TYR A 77 15.24 2.79 14.29
C TYR A 77 15.63 3.74 15.43
N GLY A 78 16.07 4.96 15.08
CA GLY A 78 16.49 5.97 16.05
C GLY A 78 17.89 5.77 16.67
N SER A 79 18.58 4.66 16.39
CA SER A 79 19.98 4.42 16.80
C SER A 79 20.99 5.22 15.98
N ASN A 80 22.26 5.18 16.38
CA ASN A 80 23.35 5.80 15.62
C ASN A 80 23.60 5.08 14.29
N GLU A 81 23.47 3.76 14.28
CA GLU A 81 23.58 2.90 13.10
C GLU A 81 22.51 3.25 12.08
N PHE A 82 21.26 3.43 12.54
CA PHE A 82 20.17 3.91 11.70
C PHE A 82 20.50 5.28 11.12
N ARG A 83 20.91 6.26 11.92
CA ARG A 83 21.24 7.62 11.42
C ARG A 83 22.35 7.59 10.37
N TYR A 84 23.36 6.75 10.56
CA TYR A 84 24.46 6.59 9.61
C TYR A 84 23.99 6.01 8.27
N ILE A 85 23.27 4.87 8.30
CA ILE A 85 22.74 4.25 7.09
C ILE A 85 21.70 5.14 6.42
N HIS A 86 20.84 5.78 7.21
CA HIS A 86 19.84 6.71 6.74
C HIS A 86 20.47 7.85 5.92
N LYS A 87 21.50 8.51 6.45
CA LYS A 87 22.19 9.61 5.75
C LYS A 87 22.90 9.12 4.49
N TYR A 88 23.54 7.95 4.54
CA TYR A 88 24.18 7.36 3.37
C TYR A 88 23.16 7.04 2.28
N LEU A 89 22.05 6.38 2.63
CA LEU A 89 21.00 6.00 1.70
C LEU A 89 20.26 7.23 1.15
N GLU A 90 20.02 8.26 1.96
CA GLU A 90 19.45 9.53 1.48
C GLU A 90 20.29 10.15 0.35
N ILE A 91 21.63 10.13 0.46
CA ILE A 91 22.51 10.65 -0.59
C ILE A 91 22.35 9.83 -1.88
N VAL A 92 22.29 8.50 -1.75
CA VAL A 92 22.11 7.58 -2.89
C VAL A 92 20.74 7.79 -3.54
N GLU A 93 19.67 7.80 -2.73
CA GLU A 93 18.29 8.05 -3.17
C GLU A 93 18.19 9.37 -3.92
N ASN A 94 18.70 10.46 -3.34
CA ASN A 94 18.70 11.79 -3.96
C ASN A 94 19.46 11.84 -5.30
N SER A 95 20.59 11.14 -5.39
CA SER A 95 21.38 11.09 -6.63
C SER A 95 20.71 10.26 -7.72
N ALA A 96 19.83 9.33 -7.34
CA ALA A 96 19.11 8.45 -8.26
C ALA A 96 17.86 9.10 -8.88
N ILE A 97 17.36 10.21 -8.32
CA ILE A 97 16.12 10.88 -8.76
C ILE A 97 16.21 11.32 -10.23
N ASP A 98 17.37 11.78 -10.67
CA ASP A 98 17.54 12.23 -12.05
C ASP A 98 17.40 11.12 -13.09
N ALA A 99 17.68 9.89 -12.67
CA ALA A 99 17.56 8.68 -13.48
C ALA A 99 16.34 7.83 -13.09
N MET A 100 15.40 8.37 -12.29
CA MET A 100 14.20 7.64 -11.89
C MET A 100 13.33 7.33 -13.10
N THR A 101 12.69 6.16 -13.07
CA THR A 101 11.66 5.79 -14.06
C THR A 101 10.29 6.07 -13.47
N ILE A 102 9.45 6.82 -14.18
CA ILE A 102 8.03 6.97 -13.82
C ILE A 102 7.31 5.72 -14.31
N LEU A 103 6.58 5.05 -13.42
CA LEU A 103 5.89 3.79 -13.73
C LEU A 103 4.48 4.09 -14.24
N ASP A 104 4.03 3.39 -15.29
CA ASP A 104 2.66 3.45 -15.82
C ASP A 104 2.11 4.86 -16.12
N ASN A 105 2.96 5.82 -16.46
CA ASN A 105 2.59 7.24 -16.57
C ASN A 105 1.91 7.77 -15.28
N ALA A 106 2.41 7.34 -14.13
CA ALA A 106 1.82 7.65 -12.82
C ALA A 106 1.72 9.16 -12.56
N ASP A 107 2.64 9.97 -13.08
CA ASP A 107 2.57 11.42 -13.01
C ASP A 107 1.27 11.97 -13.66
N GLU A 108 0.97 11.56 -14.88
CA GLU A 108 -0.26 11.95 -15.57
C GLU A 108 -1.51 11.37 -14.90
N LEU A 109 -1.48 10.10 -14.50
CA LEU A 109 -2.61 9.43 -13.85
C LEU A 109 -2.95 10.09 -12.52
N LEU A 110 -1.96 10.34 -11.66
CA LEU A 110 -2.16 10.98 -10.36
C LEU A 110 -2.66 12.42 -10.54
N LYS A 111 -2.09 13.19 -11.48
CA LYS A 111 -2.60 14.54 -11.81
C LYS A 111 -4.08 14.51 -12.22
N LYS A 112 -4.52 13.49 -12.97
CA LYS A 112 -5.95 13.32 -13.33
C LYS A 112 -6.79 12.97 -12.11
N ILE A 113 -6.41 11.94 -11.35
CA ILE A 113 -7.12 11.46 -10.16
C ILE A 113 -7.30 12.56 -9.12
N CYS A 114 -6.23 13.33 -8.91
CA CYS A 114 -6.16 14.32 -7.87
C CYS A 114 -7.07 15.54 -8.14
N LYS A 115 -7.67 15.66 -9.33
CA LYS A 115 -8.79 16.60 -9.58
C LYS A 115 -10.08 16.18 -8.89
N TYR A 116 -10.25 14.88 -8.63
CA TYR A 116 -11.50 14.31 -8.16
C TYR A 116 -11.45 13.91 -6.69
N ILE A 117 -10.37 13.27 -6.28
CA ILE A 117 -10.20 12.71 -4.93
C ILE A 117 -8.88 13.17 -4.32
N PRO A 118 -8.84 13.47 -3.00
CA PRO A 118 -7.60 13.77 -2.33
C PRO A 118 -6.59 12.63 -2.36
N ILE A 119 -5.32 12.98 -2.55
CA ILE A 119 -4.21 12.02 -2.56
C ILE A 119 -3.14 12.34 -1.51
N GLY A 120 -2.48 11.30 -1.01
CA GLY A 120 -1.32 11.40 -0.12
C GLY A 120 -0.28 10.34 -0.44
N PHE A 121 0.88 10.42 0.22
CA PHE A 121 2.00 9.52 -0.02
C PHE A 121 2.59 8.96 1.28
N VAL A 122 2.98 7.69 1.24
CA VAL A 122 3.76 7.01 2.28
C VAL A 122 4.95 6.33 1.61
N THR A 123 6.10 6.26 2.25
CA THR A 123 7.32 5.77 1.60
C THR A 123 8.39 5.38 2.61
N MET A 124 9.17 4.33 2.31
CA MET A 124 10.36 3.99 3.09
C MET A 124 11.64 4.68 2.60
N GLN A 125 11.54 5.61 1.65
CA GLN A 125 12.64 6.52 1.28
C GLN A 125 12.78 7.65 2.30
N SER A 126 13.90 8.39 2.23
CA SER A 126 14.03 9.62 3.02
C SER A 126 12.99 10.67 2.61
N ARG A 127 12.65 11.56 3.54
CA ARG A 127 11.82 12.74 3.33
C ARG A 127 12.36 13.54 2.16
N SER A 128 13.66 13.81 2.16
CA SER A 128 14.33 14.60 1.13
C SER A 128 14.14 14.00 -0.26
N ALA A 129 14.29 12.68 -0.40
CA ALA A 129 14.09 12.00 -1.68
C ALA A 129 12.61 12.01 -2.09
N ALA A 130 11.72 11.72 -1.15
CA ALA A 130 10.28 11.68 -1.39
C ALA A 130 9.71 13.03 -1.85
N GLU A 131 10.10 14.13 -1.19
CA GLU A 131 9.70 15.49 -1.58
C GLU A 131 10.18 15.84 -2.98
N LYS A 132 11.43 15.50 -3.32
CA LYS A 132 11.98 15.73 -4.66
C LYS A 132 11.29 14.91 -5.75
N ILE A 133 10.89 13.67 -5.44
CA ILE A 133 10.10 12.84 -6.38
C ILE A 133 8.74 13.50 -6.63
N VAL A 134 8.01 13.85 -5.57
CA VAL A 134 6.70 14.54 -5.66
C VAL A 134 6.83 15.87 -6.41
N TYR A 135 7.93 16.60 -6.17
CA TYR A 135 8.25 17.83 -6.90
C TYR A 135 8.49 17.58 -8.39
N ARG A 136 9.34 16.61 -8.75
CA ARG A 136 9.67 16.28 -10.14
C ARG A 136 8.46 15.75 -10.92
N MET A 137 7.53 15.08 -10.25
CA MET A 137 6.26 14.65 -10.83
C MET A 137 5.21 15.78 -10.88
N GLU A 138 5.55 16.98 -10.40
CA GLU A 138 4.68 18.16 -10.34
C GLU A 138 3.37 17.94 -9.56
N LEU A 139 3.39 17.03 -8.59
CA LEU A 139 2.20 16.65 -7.82
C LEU A 139 1.86 17.65 -6.71
N TYR A 140 2.81 18.54 -6.36
CA TYR A 140 2.59 19.66 -5.44
C TYR A 140 1.60 20.70 -5.99
N ASN A 141 1.40 20.74 -7.31
CA ASN A 141 0.40 21.60 -7.95
C ASN A 141 -1.01 21.00 -7.90
N CYS A 142 -1.19 19.83 -7.29
CA CYS A 142 -2.52 19.26 -7.20
C CYS A 142 -3.36 19.94 -6.11
N ASP A 143 -4.51 20.48 -6.51
CA ASP A 143 -5.50 21.12 -5.65
C ASP A 143 -6.02 20.23 -4.50
N LYS A 144 -6.05 18.90 -4.69
CA LYS A 144 -6.46 17.94 -3.65
C LYS A 144 -5.28 17.14 -3.08
N PHE A 145 -4.07 17.67 -3.13
CA PHE A 145 -2.99 17.06 -2.37
C PHE A 145 -3.27 17.24 -0.87
N LEU A 146 -3.30 16.14 -0.11
CA LEU A 146 -3.63 16.15 1.33
C LEU A 146 -2.53 16.80 2.19
N GLY A 147 -1.38 17.13 1.61
CA GLY A 147 -0.18 17.50 2.37
C GLY A 147 0.43 16.32 3.14
N VAL A 148 -0.12 15.11 2.96
CA VAL A 148 0.37 13.89 3.60
C VAL A 148 1.53 13.34 2.79
N LEU A 149 2.71 13.39 3.39
CA LEU A 149 3.89 12.66 2.97
C LEU A 149 4.46 12.02 4.24
N ALA A 150 4.37 10.70 4.39
CA ALA A 150 4.97 9.99 5.51
C ALA A 150 6.19 9.21 5.03
N SER A 151 7.39 9.55 5.53
CA SER A 151 8.65 8.99 5.07
C SER A 151 9.29 8.09 6.13
N ARG A 152 10.48 7.54 5.82
CA ARG A 152 11.24 6.70 6.74
C ARG A 152 11.61 7.39 8.05
N GLU A 153 11.66 8.72 8.10
CA GLU A 153 11.96 9.51 9.29
C GLU A 153 10.77 9.61 10.25
N ASP A 154 9.56 9.35 9.75
CA ASP A 154 8.36 9.43 10.58
C ASP A 154 8.12 8.14 11.37
N ALA A 155 8.49 6.98 10.84
CA ALA A 155 8.13 5.72 11.47
C ALA A 155 9.06 4.57 11.10
N SER A 156 9.13 3.58 12.00
CA SER A 156 10.02 2.42 11.88
C SER A 156 9.50 1.35 10.93
N ASN A 157 8.21 1.40 10.60
CA ASN A 157 7.54 0.40 9.78
C ASN A 157 6.30 1.00 9.09
N ARG A 158 5.80 0.27 8.08
CA ARG A 158 4.69 0.72 7.22
C ARG A 158 3.38 0.94 7.98
N VAL A 159 3.07 0.10 8.98
CA VAL A 159 1.85 0.24 9.80
C VAL A 159 1.87 1.57 10.57
N GLU A 160 2.99 1.90 11.19
CA GLU A 160 3.16 3.19 11.90
C GLU A 160 3.11 4.38 10.94
N GLN A 161 3.68 4.26 9.73
CA GLN A 161 3.58 5.30 8.70
C GLN A 161 2.13 5.57 8.31
N LEU A 162 1.36 4.52 7.98
CA LEU A 162 -0.06 4.65 7.65
C LEU A 162 -0.86 5.22 8.82
N ALA A 163 -0.61 4.74 10.04
CA ALA A 163 -1.29 5.26 11.23
C ALA A 163 -0.99 6.74 11.49
N LYS A 164 0.20 7.25 11.12
CA LYS A 164 0.52 8.68 11.17
C LYS A 164 -0.16 9.45 10.06
N ALA A 165 -0.11 8.93 8.83
CA ALA A 165 -0.74 9.51 7.66
C ALA A 165 -2.26 9.68 7.85
N ILE A 166 -2.93 8.67 8.40
CA ILE A 166 -4.36 8.74 8.74
C ILE A 166 -4.62 9.77 9.83
N ARG A 167 -3.80 9.80 10.90
CA ARG A 167 -3.98 10.78 11.98
C ARG A 167 -3.81 12.23 11.52
N SER A 168 -3.06 12.46 10.44
CA SER A 168 -2.93 13.80 9.82
C SER A 168 -4.11 14.20 8.93
N ILE A 169 -5.08 13.32 8.69
CA ILE A 169 -6.26 13.60 7.86
C ILE A 169 -7.55 13.31 8.63
N ASP A 170 -8.55 14.17 8.50
CA ASP A 170 -9.86 13.97 9.13
C ASP A 170 -10.75 13.07 8.25
N ILE A 171 -10.26 11.86 7.97
CA ILE A 171 -10.93 10.86 7.13
C ILE A 171 -10.93 9.52 7.87
N ASN A 172 -12.07 8.84 7.91
CA ASN A 172 -12.16 7.52 8.51
C ASN A 172 -11.23 6.55 7.78
N PRO A 173 -10.38 5.76 8.48
CA PRO A 173 -9.49 4.79 7.84
C PRO A 173 -10.17 3.91 6.77
N ASN A 174 -11.42 3.49 7.02
CA ASN A 174 -12.17 2.65 6.10
C ASN A 174 -12.65 3.37 4.82
N GLU A 175 -12.54 4.69 4.75
CA GLU A 175 -12.78 5.49 3.53
C GLU A 175 -11.47 5.83 2.81
N VAL A 176 -10.33 5.32 3.28
CA VAL A 176 -9.04 5.50 2.62
C VAL A 176 -8.66 4.23 1.88
N LEU A 177 -8.19 4.40 0.65
CA LEU A 177 -7.57 3.35 -0.15
C LEU A 177 -6.07 3.52 -0.13
N PHE A 178 -5.32 2.49 0.27
CA PHE A 178 -3.88 2.44 0.16
C PHE A 178 -3.45 1.58 -1.03
N ILE A 179 -2.55 2.10 -1.86
CA ILE A 179 -2.02 1.38 -3.03
C ILE A 179 -0.50 1.31 -2.90
N GLY A 180 0.07 0.10 -2.91
CA GLY A 180 1.51 -0.11 -2.81
C GLY A 180 2.01 -1.36 -3.52
N ASP A 181 3.34 -1.51 -3.66
CA ASP A 181 3.95 -2.60 -4.45
C ASP A 181 4.37 -3.81 -3.62
N LYS A 182 4.28 -3.73 -2.28
CA LYS A 182 4.72 -4.82 -1.38
C LYS A 182 3.53 -5.54 -0.77
N ILE A 183 3.71 -6.84 -0.52
CA ILE A 183 2.79 -7.61 0.34
C ILE A 183 2.60 -6.93 1.70
N LEU A 184 3.66 -6.33 2.25
CA LEU A 184 3.62 -5.56 3.49
C LEU A 184 2.62 -4.38 3.43
N ASP A 185 2.33 -3.84 2.24
CA ASP A 185 1.42 -2.72 2.05
C ASP A 185 -0.03 -3.15 2.21
N GLY A 186 -0.39 -4.30 1.64
CA GLY A 186 -1.69 -4.94 1.87
C GLY A 186 -1.88 -5.28 3.35
N ILE A 187 -0.88 -5.90 3.99
CA ILE A 187 -0.92 -6.21 5.42
C ILE A 187 -1.08 -4.93 6.26
N ALA A 188 -0.31 -3.88 5.94
CA ALA A 188 -0.39 -2.64 6.68
C ALA A 188 -1.75 -1.94 6.50
N ALA A 189 -2.35 -1.99 5.31
CA ALA A 189 -3.69 -1.47 5.07
C ALA A 189 -4.72 -2.17 5.98
N ILE A 190 -4.71 -3.52 6.04
CA ILE A 190 -5.60 -4.30 6.91
C ILE A 190 -5.44 -3.89 8.38
N VAL A 191 -4.19 -3.88 8.87
CA VAL A 191 -3.89 -3.54 10.27
C VAL A 191 -4.33 -2.12 10.61
N SER A 192 -4.21 -1.19 9.64
CA SER A 192 -4.67 0.20 9.77
C SER A 192 -6.17 0.39 9.50
N LYS A 193 -6.93 -0.68 9.25
CA LYS A 193 -8.38 -0.65 8.93
C LYS A 193 -8.69 0.17 7.68
N MET A 194 -7.77 0.20 6.73
CA MET A 194 -7.90 0.82 5.42
C MET A 194 -8.25 -0.22 4.37
N ASN A 195 -8.72 0.24 3.22
CA ASN A 195 -8.77 -0.58 2.02
C ASN A 195 -7.37 -0.64 1.43
N GLY A 196 -6.99 -1.77 0.81
CA GLY A 196 -5.68 -1.96 0.23
C GLY A 196 -5.75 -2.62 -1.13
N ILE A 197 -4.93 -2.17 -2.08
CA ILE A 197 -4.64 -2.89 -3.33
C ILE A 197 -3.13 -3.01 -3.45
N VAL A 198 -2.64 -4.21 -3.79
CA VAL A 198 -1.20 -4.45 -3.98
C VAL A 198 -0.90 -4.55 -5.48
N ILE A 199 0.13 -3.84 -5.92
CA ILE A 199 0.65 -3.91 -7.29
C ILE A 199 1.81 -4.90 -7.33
N LEU A 200 1.58 -6.10 -7.84
CA LEU A 200 2.62 -7.12 -8.03
C LEU A 200 3.08 -7.11 -9.50
N ARG A 201 4.13 -6.33 -9.75
CA ARG A 201 4.74 -6.20 -11.09
C ARG A 201 5.63 -7.41 -11.39
N ASN A 202 5.33 -8.14 -12.47
CA ASN A 202 6.13 -9.28 -12.95
C ASN A 202 6.57 -10.25 -11.85
N PRO A 203 5.62 -10.82 -11.06
CA PRO A 203 5.95 -11.71 -9.98
C PRO A 203 6.67 -12.95 -10.52
N ARG A 204 7.80 -13.31 -9.90
CA ARG A 204 8.56 -14.51 -10.30
C ARG A 204 7.77 -15.79 -10.04
N THR A 205 7.01 -15.80 -8.95
CA THR A 205 6.12 -16.87 -8.53
C THR A 205 5.17 -16.31 -7.48
N PHE A 206 3.92 -16.77 -7.48
CA PHE A 206 2.98 -16.56 -6.37
C PHE A 206 3.05 -17.68 -5.32
N ARG A 207 3.58 -18.85 -5.70
CA ARG A 207 3.79 -19.99 -4.79
C ARG A 207 4.90 -19.67 -3.80
N ILE A 208 4.57 -19.66 -2.51
CA ILE A 208 5.47 -19.39 -1.37
C ILE A 208 5.99 -20.70 -0.77
N SER A 209 5.12 -21.69 -0.64
CA SER A 209 5.48 -23.02 -0.13
C SER A 209 4.75 -24.11 -0.90
N ASP A 210 4.85 -25.37 -0.45
CA ASP A 210 4.29 -26.47 -1.22
C ASP A 210 2.75 -26.40 -1.37
N THR A 211 2.10 -25.77 -0.41
CA THR A 211 0.64 -25.67 -0.29
C THR A 211 0.16 -24.23 -0.18
N ASP A 212 1.04 -23.25 -0.45
CA ASP A 212 0.79 -21.85 -0.10
C ASP A 212 1.07 -20.92 -1.28
N TYR A 213 0.08 -20.09 -1.59
CA TYR A 213 0.04 -19.15 -2.71
C TYR A 213 -0.35 -17.78 -2.18
N ILE A 214 0.51 -16.79 -2.38
CA ILE A 214 0.33 -15.46 -1.77
C ILE A 214 -0.89 -14.72 -2.33
N ASP A 215 -1.27 -15.00 -3.58
CA ASP A 215 -2.45 -14.43 -4.21
C ASP A 215 -3.75 -14.97 -3.64
N GLU A 216 -3.82 -16.28 -3.37
CA GLU A 216 -4.96 -16.89 -2.67
C GLU A 216 -5.12 -16.30 -1.26
N ASP A 217 -4.02 -16.14 -0.53
CA ASP A 217 -4.01 -15.54 0.81
C ASP A 217 -4.48 -14.08 0.80
N LEU A 218 -3.96 -13.28 -0.14
CA LEU A 218 -4.34 -11.87 -0.28
C LEU A 218 -5.82 -11.73 -0.67
N GLU A 219 -6.33 -12.56 -1.59
CA GLU A 219 -7.74 -12.59 -1.95
C GLU A 219 -8.63 -12.96 -0.74
N ALA A 220 -8.23 -13.99 0.02
CA ALA A 220 -8.97 -14.45 1.19
C ALA A 220 -9.11 -13.37 2.29
N VAL A 221 -8.13 -12.46 2.40
CA VAL A 221 -8.19 -11.31 3.32
C VAL A 221 -8.74 -10.03 2.67
N GLY A 222 -9.21 -10.12 1.42
CA GLY A 222 -9.87 -9.02 0.71
C GLY A 222 -8.91 -7.95 0.18
N ILE A 223 -7.68 -8.30 -0.16
CA ILE A 223 -6.69 -7.43 -0.79
C ILE A 223 -6.56 -7.80 -2.28
N PRO A 224 -7.14 -7.01 -3.20
CA PRO A 224 -6.98 -7.23 -4.62
C PRO A 224 -5.53 -7.03 -5.05
N ILE A 225 -5.15 -7.76 -6.10
CA ILE A 225 -3.84 -7.69 -6.73
C ILE A 225 -4.01 -7.09 -8.13
N ALA A 226 -3.18 -6.11 -8.44
CA ALA A 226 -3.02 -5.54 -9.77
C ALA A 226 -1.60 -5.77 -10.28
N THR A 227 -1.39 -5.70 -11.59
CA THR A 227 -0.06 -5.80 -12.21
C THR A 227 0.57 -4.43 -12.48
N ASN A 228 -0.25 -3.38 -12.49
CA ASN A 228 0.15 -2.00 -12.71
C ASN A 228 -0.84 -1.02 -12.05
N LEU A 229 -0.49 0.27 -12.02
CA LEU A 229 -1.27 1.31 -11.36
C LEU A 229 -2.63 1.54 -12.03
N ALA A 230 -2.71 1.50 -13.36
CA ALA A 230 -3.96 1.70 -14.08
C ALA A 230 -4.97 0.58 -13.76
N GLU A 231 -4.51 -0.66 -13.71
CA GLU A 231 -5.31 -1.82 -13.30
C GLU A 231 -5.75 -1.70 -11.83
N ALA A 232 -4.87 -1.27 -10.92
CA ALA A 232 -5.23 -1.05 -9.52
C ALA A 232 -6.39 -0.05 -9.37
N LEU A 233 -6.37 1.01 -10.16
CA LEU A 233 -7.42 2.03 -10.16
C LEU A 233 -8.72 1.54 -10.81
N ALA A 234 -8.64 0.71 -11.85
CA ALA A 234 -9.79 0.08 -12.47
C ALA A 234 -10.48 -0.88 -11.48
N ILE A 235 -9.72 -1.75 -10.83
CA ILE A 235 -10.19 -2.63 -9.74
C ILE A 235 -10.84 -1.80 -8.63
N ALA A 236 -10.21 -0.71 -8.21
CA ALA A 236 -10.75 0.16 -7.18
C ALA A 236 -12.13 0.74 -7.57
N LYS A 237 -12.32 1.14 -8.83
CA LYS A 237 -13.61 1.64 -9.34
C LYS A 237 -14.68 0.53 -9.39
N ASP A 238 -14.28 -0.70 -9.65
CA ASP A 238 -15.20 -1.84 -9.70
C ASP A 238 -15.65 -2.29 -8.31
N ILE A 239 -14.80 -2.16 -7.30
CA ILE A 239 -15.11 -2.58 -5.92
C ILE A 239 -15.73 -1.44 -5.10
N TYR A 240 -15.26 -0.21 -5.28
CA TYR A 240 -15.60 0.93 -4.43
C TYR A 240 -16.43 2.01 -5.14
N ASP A 241 -17.14 2.82 -4.36
CA ASP A 241 -17.74 4.07 -4.84
C ASP A 241 -16.62 5.13 -4.86
N LEU A 242 -15.89 5.13 -5.97
CA LEU A 242 -14.70 5.95 -6.19
C LEU A 242 -15.03 7.02 -7.25
N PRO A 243 -15.01 8.31 -6.89
CA PRO A 243 -15.52 9.39 -7.75
C PRO A 243 -14.51 9.79 -8.84
N ILE A 244 -13.90 8.84 -9.53
CA ILE A 244 -12.91 9.10 -10.57
C ILE A 244 -13.46 8.78 -11.97
N ASP A 245 -13.22 9.71 -12.90
CA ASP A 245 -13.48 9.48 -14.31
C ASP A 245 -12.16 9.13 -15.02
N ILE A 246 -11.78 7.86 -14.93
CA ILE A 246 -10.66 7.32 -15.72
C ILE A 246 -11.22 6.78 -17.03
N SER A 247 -11.54 7.65 -17.97
CA SER A 247 -11.53 7.26 -19.38
C SER A 247 -10.07 7.03 -19.77
N ILE A 248 -9.62 5.78 -19.69
CA ILE A 248 -8.33 5.34 -20.22
C ILE A 248 -8.47 5.31 -21.74
N SER A 249 -8.12 6.42 -22.38
CA SER A 249 -7.91 6.50 -23.84
C SER A 249 -6.43 6.32 -24.15
#